data_AF-A0A835SSM6-F1
#
_entry.id   AF-A0A835SSM6-F1
#
_cell.length_a   1.000
_cell.length_b   1.000
_cell.length_c   1.000
_cell.angle_alpha   90.00
_cell.angle_beta   90.00
_cell.angle_gamma   90.00
#
_symmetry.space_group_name_H-M   'P 1'
#
loop_
_entity.id
_entity.type
_entity.pdbx_description
1 polymer ?
#
loop_
_entity_poly.entity_id
_entity_poly.type
_entity_poly.pdbx_seq_one_letter_code
_entity_poly.pdbx_strand_id
1 'polypeptide(L)'
;MGSTARTESSASTSASQHSVSGVSRRGALLSLVGTYAVLARPSAAGAAEDVKLPKEYRQLVKRLSEGLSESIETEASGASEAEVRRAADPAKEVVREFVRKWRDNPRISSDITHAEIKEALAELGEFYLAYGQRTKLTPPVRESILRHLKAARAALPEEEGGDSKVLGLF
;
A
#
# COMPACT_ATOMS: atom_id res chain seq x y z
N MET A 1 -66.98 26.10 26.95
CA MET A 1 -67.88 27.26 27.09
C MET A 1 -66.96 28.46 27.28
N GLY A 2 -66.79 29.43 26.39
CA GLY A 2 -67.63 29.96 25.32
C GLY A 2 -67.62 31.50 25.46
N SER A 3 -67.50 32.22 24.34
CA SER A 3 -67.78 33.65 24.13
C SER A 3 -66.70 34.71 24.48
N THR A 4 -66.04 35.33 23.47
CA THR A 4 -66.40 36.54 22.63
C THR A 4 -66.14 37.85 23.38
N ALA A 5 -65.59 38.96 22.86
CA ALA A 5 -65.48 39.61 21.54
C ALA A 5 -64.25 40.57 21.57
N ARG A 6 -63.46 40.87 20.52
CA ARG A 6 -63.68 41.63 19.27
C ARG A 6 -64.19 43.09 19.45
N THR A 7 -63.30 44.06 19.18
CA THR A 7 -63.48 45.36 18.46
C THR A 7 -62.10 46.08 18.40
N GLU A 8 -61.39 46.17 17.27
CA GLU A 8 -61.51 47.09 16.10
C GLU A 8 -60.87 48.49 16.27
N SER A 9 -59.77 48.74 15.55
CA SER A 9 -59.41 49.99 14.81
C SER A 9 -57.97 49.88 14.31
N SER A 10 -57.74 49.58 13.02
CA SER A 10 -57.61 50.55 11.92
C SER A 10 -56.37 51.44 12.07
N ALA A 11 -55.28 51.03 11.42
CA ALA A 11 -54.74 51.66 10.20
C ALA A 11 -54.07 53.00 10.52
N SER A 12 -52.75 53.16 10.38
CA SER A 12 -52.06 53.24 9.09
C SER A 12 -50.57 53.51 9.36
N THR A 13 -49.73 53.44 8.32
CA THR A 13 -48.33 53.93 8.27
C THR A 13 -47.32 52.87 8.72
N SER A 14 -46.26 52.52 8.00
CA SER A 14 -45.81 52.75 6.62
C SER A 14 -44.59 51.83 6.47
N ALA A 15 -44.32 51.40 5.23
CA ALA A 15 -43.09 50.75 4.79
C ALA A 15 -42.78 49.33 5.33
N SER A 16 -43.40 48.36 4.65
CA SER A 16 -42.83 47.05 4.38
C SER A 16 -41.73 47.15 3.31
N GLN A 17 -40.82 46.17 3.34
CA GLN A 17 -40.01 45.57 2.26
C GLN A 17 -38.50 45.69 2.51
N HIS A 18 -37.87 44.64 3.06
CA HIS A 18 -37.36 43.49 2.29
C HIS A 18 -36.51 43.91 1.10
N SER A 19 -35.19 43.89 1.28
CA SER A 19 -34.30 43.47 0.21
C SER A 19 -33.49 42.29 0.71
N VAL A 20 -34.12 41.12 0.59
CA VAL A 20 -33.43 39.88 0.25
C VAL A 20 -33.00 40.00 -1.21
N SER A 21 -31.76 40.44 -1.43
CA SER A 21 -30.99 40.02 -2.59
C SER A 21 -30.06 38.92 -2.07
N GLY A 22 -30.03 37.72 -2.61
CA GLY A 22 -30.26 37.32 -3.98
C GLY A 22 -29.14 36.34 -4.28
N VAL A 23 -29.45 35.05 -4.14
CA VAL A 23 -28.56 33.93 -4.46
C VAL A 23 -28.08 34.05 -5.92
N SER A 24 -26.77 34.05 -6.12
CA SER A 24 -26.14 33.58 -7.36
C SER A 24 -24.86 32.84 -6.98
N ARG A 25 -24.96 31.54 -6.68
CA ARG A 25 -24.69 30.44 -7.61
C ARG A 25 -23.33 30.56 -8.29
N ARG A 26 -22.32 30.05 -7.59
CA ARG A 26 -21.15 29.28 -8.07
C ARG A 26 -20.31 29.06 -6.81
N GLY A 27 -20.45 27.92 -6.13
CA GLY A 27 -19.94 26.67 -6.66
C GLY A 27 -18.42 26.71 -6.63
N ALA A 28 -17.83 26.66 -5.44
CA ALA A 28 -16.43 26.34 -5.25
C ALA A 28 -16.32 25.51 -3.97
N LEU A 29 -16.69 24.24 -4.11
CA LEU A 29 -16.13 23.16 -3.32
C LEU A 29 -14.61 23.26 -3.47
N LEU A 30 -13.96 23.95 -2.54
CA LEU A 30 -12.52 23.87 -2.38
C LEU A 30 -12.24 22.48 -1.81
N SER A 31 -12.17 21.54 -2.74
CA SER A 31 -11.52 20.26 -2.62
C SER A 31 -10.16 20.48 -1.98
N LEU A 32 -10.06 20.10 -0.70
CA LEU A 32 -8.79 19.85 -0.04
C LEU A 32 -8.20 18.59 -0.68
N VAL A 33 -7.66 18.74 -1.89
CA VAL A 33 -6.71 17.78 -2.44
C VAL A 33 -5.47 17.94 -1.58
N GLY A 34 -5.36 17.12 -0.55
CA GLY A 34 -4.09 16.91 0.13
C GLY A 34 -3.11 16.33 -0.88
N THR A 35 -2.31 17.20 -1.49
CA THR A 35 -1.11 16.79 -2.19
C THR A 35 -0.19 16.18 -1.14
N TYR A 36 -0.25 14.85 -1.00
CA TYR A 36 0.89 14.11 -0.49
C TYR A 36 2.01 14.33 -1.51
N ALA A 37 2.78 15.39 -1.31
CA ALA A 37 4.12 15.48 -1.86
C ALA A 37 4.91 14.36 -1.19
N VAL A 38 4.88 13.18 -1.80
CA VAL A 38 5.93 12.19 -1.61
C VAL A 38 7.19 12.90 -2.08
N LEU A 39 7.93 13.43 -1.11
CA LEU A 39 9.34 13.75 -1.29
C LEU A 39 9.99 12.41 -1.63
N ALA A 40 10.00 12.08 -2.92
CA ALA A 40 10.90 11.11 -3.49
C ALA A 40 12.30 11.62 -3.13
N ARG A 41 12.79 11.16 -1.98
CA ARG A 41 14.17 11.30 -1.59
C ARG A 41 14.96 10.70 -2.75
N PRO A 42 15.76 11.49 -3.49
CA PRO A 42 16.75 10.89 -4.36
C PRO A 42 17.72 10.18 -3.41
N SER A 43 17.49 8.90 -3.17
CA SER A 43 18.51 8.04 -2.60
C SER A 43 19.60 8.09 -3.64
N ALA A 44 20.65 8.86 -3.36
CA ALA A 44 21.86 8.88 -4.15
C ALA A 44 22.16 7.42 -4.48
N ALA A 45 22.14 7.09 -5.76
CA ALA A 45 22.73 5.87 -6.26
C ALA A 45 24.20 5.98 -5.87
N GLY A 46 24.51 5.53 -4.66
CA GLY A 46 25.87 5.20 -4.28
C GLY A 46 26.30 4.22 -5.34
N ALA A 47 27.35 4.60 -6.08
CA ALA A 47 28.01 3.73 -7.02
C ALA A 47 28.15 2.37 -6.33
N ALA A 48 27.33 1.42 -6.79
CA ALA A 48 27.40 0.07 -6.31
C ALA A 48 28.77 -0.42 -6.79
N GLU A 49 29.74 -0.46 -5.88
CA GLU A 49 30.65 -1.60 -5.95
C GLU A 49 29.77 -2.83 -6.17
N ASP A 50 30.18 -3.73 -7.08
CA ASP A 50 29.48 -4.97 -7.38
C ASP A 50 29.35 -5.83 -6.11
N VAL A 51 28.46 -5.45 -5.20
CA VAL A 51 28.07 -6.22 -4.04
C VAL A 51 27.17 -7.30 -4.61
N LYS A 52 27.83 -8.35 -5.09
CA LYS A 52 27.18 -9.52 -5.63
C LYS A 52 26.26 -10.08 -4.56
N LEU A 53 24.95 -9.83 -4.72
CA LEU A 53 23.93 -10.31 -3.80
C LEU A 53 24.13 -11.82 -3.56
N PRO A 54 24.11 -12.31 -2.31
CA PRO A 54 24.24 -13.74 -2.04
C PRO A 54 23.17 -14.53 -2.80
N LYS A 55 23.56 -15.65 -3.43
CA LYS A 55 22.62 -16.48 -4.22
C LYS A 55 21.40 -16.92 -3.41
N GLU A 56 21.62 -17.32 -2.17
CA GLU A 56 20.56 -17.71 -1.23
C GLU A 56 19.56 -16.58 -1.00
N TYR A 57 20.05 -15.35 -0.86
CA TYR A 57 19.20 -14.17 -0.70
C TYR A 57 18.37 -13.91 -1.95
N ARG A 58 18.97 -13.97 -3.14
CA ARG A 58 18.22 -13.81 -4.40
C ARG A 58 17.12 -14.86 -4.55
N GLN A 59 17.44 -16.13 -4.29
CA GLN A 59 16.46 -17.23 -4.31
C GLN A 59 15.36 -17.04 -3.25
N LEU A 60 15.71 -16.50 -2.08
CA LEU A 60 14.75 -16.17 -1.05
C LEU A 60 13.81 -15.05 -1.51
N VAL A 61 14.32 -13.95 -2.06
CA VAL A 61 13.49 -12.85 -2.60
C VAL A 61 12.54 -13.37 -3.67
N LYS A 62 13.01 -14.25 -4.57
CA LYS A 62 12.15 -14.87 -5.60
C LYS A 62 10.97 -15.61 -4.98
N ARG A 63 11.24 -16.53 -4.05
CA ARG A 63 10.20 -17.32 -3.35
C ARG A 63 9.28 -16.45 -2.50
N LEU A 64 9.82 -15.40 -1.87
CA LEU A 64 9.06 -14.49 -1.02
C LEU A 64 8.09 -13.65 -1.86
N SER A 65 8.55 -13.04 -2.94
CA SER A 65 7.72 -12.27 -3.86
C SER A 65 6.64 -13.13 -4.50
N GLU A 66 6.97 -14.34 -4.94
CA GLU A 66 6.01 -15.28 -5.52
C GLU A 66 4.94 -15.70 -4.50
N GLY A 67 5.35 -16.22 -3.34
CA GLY A 67 4.41 -16.73 -2.34
C GLY A 67 3.51 -15.65 -1.74
N LEU A 68 4.02 -14.44 -1.49
CA LEU A 68 3.19 -13.35 -1.01
C LEU A 68 2.23 -12.85 -2.09
N SER A 69 2.67 -12.73 -3.34
CA SER A 69 1.79 -12.29 -4.43
C SER A 69 0.67 -13.30 -4.65
N GLU A 70 0.99 -14.61 -4.70
CA GLU A 70 0.00 -15.68 -4.84
C GLU A 70 -1.04 -15.66 -3.70
N SER A 71 -0.59 -15.51 -2.46
CA SER A 71 -1.50 -15.43 -1.30
C SER A 71 -2.43 -14.22 -1.38
N ILE A 72 -1.91 -13.06 -1.76
CA ILE A 72 -2.65 -11.80 -1.86
C ILE A 72 -3.66 -11.84 -3.01
N GLU A 73 -3.26 -12.37 -4.17
CA GLU A 73 -4.14 -12.54 -5.33
C GLU A 73 -5.22 -13.58 -5.07
N THR A 74 -4.89 -14.66 -4.35
CA THR A 74 -5.87 -15.65 -3.89
C THR A 74 -6.94 -15.00 -3.02
N GLU A 75 -6.56 -14.15 -2.05
CA GLU A 75 -7.53 -13.38 -1.24
C GLU A 75 -8.40 -12.47 -2.12
N ALA A 76 -7.77 -11.75 -3.06
CA ALA A 76 -8.45 -10.80 -3.94
C ALA A 76 -9.46 -11.46 -4.89
N SER A 77 -9.22 -12.71 -5.29
CA SER A 77 -10.14 -13.50 -6.12
C SER A 77 -11.43 -13.91 -5.40
N GLY A 78 -11.53 -13.68 -4.10
CA GLY A 78 -12.70 -14.05 -3.29
C GLY A 78 -12.64 -15.48 -2.74
N ALA A 79 -11.48 -16.12 -2.77
CA ALA A 79 -11.26 -17.44 -2.18
C ALA A 79 -11.62 -17.46 -0.69
N SER A 80 -11.91 -18.66 -0.18
CA SER A 80 -12.20 -18.86 1.23
C SER A 80 -10.97 -18.59 2.10
N GLU A 81 -11.18 -18.24 3.37
CA GLU A 81 -10.09 -18.04 4.34
C GLU A 81 -9.17 -19.28 4.46
N ALA A 82 -9.74 -20.48 4.31
CA ALA A 82 -8.98 -21.72 4.33
C ALA A 82 -8.03 -21.86 3.13
N GLU A 83 -8.47 -21.46 1.94
CA GLU A 83 -7.66 -21.46 0.72
C GLU A 83 -6.57 -20.39 0.78
N VAL A 84 -6.93 -19.17 1.20
CA VAL A 84 -5.96 -18.08 1.40
C VAL A 84 -4.88 -18.49 2.40
N ARG A 85 -5.26 -19.15 3.50
CA ARG A 85 -4.29 -19.64 4.49
C ARG A 85 -3.35 -20.69 3.90
N ARG A 86 -3.87 -21.65 3.13
CA ARG A 86 -3.04 -22.68 2.46
C ARG A 86 -2.07 -22.05 1.47
N ALA A 87 -2.51 -21.04 0.71
CA ALA A 87 -1.65 -20.30 -0.20
C ALA A 87 -0.59 -19.46 0.55
N ALA A 88 -0.93 -18.94 1.73
CA ALA A 88 0.00 -18.16 2.57
C ALA A 88 1.03 -19.02 3.31
N ASP A 89 0.73 -20.29 3.61
CA ASP A 89 1.59 -21.14 4.44
C ASP A 89 3.04 -21.26 3.93
N PRO A 90 3.30 -21.48 2.62
CA PRO A 90 4.66 -21.45 2.06
C PRO A 90 5.34 -20.09 2.25
N ALA A 91 4.61 -18.99 2.04
CA ALA A 91 5.15 -17.64 2.16
C ALA A 91 5.56 -17.31 3.61
N LYS A 92 4.83 -17.82 4.61
CA LYS A 92 5.11 -17.56 6.03
C LYS A 92 6.49 -18.06 6.44
N GLU A 93 6.89 -19.25 6.00
CA GLU A 93 8.22 -19.77 6.32
C GLU A 93 9.33 -18.93 5.66
N VAL A 94 9.11 -18.50 4.41
CA VAL A 94 10.08 -17.65 3.70
C VAL A 94 10.20 -16.27 4.35
N VAL A 95 9.09 -15.67 4.79
CA VAL A 95 9.10 -14.40 5.55
C VAL A 95 9.85 -14.55 6.87
N ARG A 96 9.66 -15.65 7.60
CA ARG A 96 10.43 -15.91 8.83
C ARG A 96 11.93 -16.04 8.55
N GLU A 97 12.30 -16.71 7.46
CA GLU A 97 13.69 -16.83 7.04
C GLU A 97 14.28 -15.44 6.73
N PHE A 98 13.55 -14.60 5.99
CA PHE A 98 13.93 -13.21 5.71
C PHE A 98 14.19 -12.43 7.00
N VAL A 99 13.20 -12.43 7.91
CA VAL A 99 13.27 -11.67 9.16
C VAL A 99 14.45 -12.13 10.03
N ARG A 100 14.69 -13.44 10.09
CA ARG A 100 15.75 -14.01 10.95
C ARG A 100 17.16 -13.77 10.42
N LYS A 101 17.37 -13.85 9.10
CA LYS A 101 18.71 -13.91 8.50
C LYS A 101 19.10 -12.66 7.72
N TRP A 102 18.13 -11.94 7.17
CA TRP A 102 18.37 -10.93 6.14
C TRP A 102 17.91 -9.52 6.53
N ARG A 103 16.85 -9.36 7.32
CA ARG A 103 16.27 -8.04 7.69
C ARG A 103 17.27 -6.97 8.13
N ASP A 104 18.23 -7.36 8.97
CA ASP A 104 19.24 -6.46 9.55
C ASP A 104 20.65 -6.76 9.03
N ASN A 105 20.76 -7.48 7.92
CA ASN A 105 22.04 -7.91 7.38
C ASN A 105 22.72 -6.75 6.62
N PRO A 106 23.88 -6.26 7.07
CA PRO A 106 24.54 -5.09 6.49
C PRO A 106 25.04 -5.33 5.06
N ARG A 107 25.19 -6.59 4.63
CA ARG A 107 25.67 -6.93 3.28
C ARG A 107 24.65 -6.62 2.18
N ILE A 108 23.37 -6.48 2.54
CA ILE A 108 22.28 -6.25 1.58
C ILE A 108 21.49 -4.99 1.93
N SER A 109 21.83 -4.28 3.01
CA SER A 109 21.03 -3.18 3.53
C SER A 109 20.92 -1.98 2.59
N SER A 110 21.91 -1.80 1.71
CA SER A 110 21.93 -0.76 0.67
C SER A 110 21.25 -1.17 -0.63
N ASP A 111 20.81 -2.43 -0.75
CA ASP A 111 20.24 -2.95 -1.98
C ASP A 111 18.75 -2.59 -2.13
N ILE A 112 18.34 -2.27 -3.35
CA ILE A 112 16.96 -1.91 -3.65
C ILE A 112 15.99 -3.05 -3.37
N THR A 113 16.36 -4.30 -3.65
CA THR A 113 15.50 -5.47 -3.38
C THR A 113 15.21 -5.60 -1.90
N HIS A 114 16.19 -5.29 -1.05
CA HIS A 114 16.03 -5.36 0.40
C HIS A 114 15.09 -4.25 0.91
N ALA A 115 15.24 -3.03 0.39
CA ALA A 115 14.34 -1.93 0.72
C ALA A 115 12.90 -2.25 0.32
N GLU A 116 12.66 -2.68 -0.92
CA GLU A 116 11.34 -3.00 -1.45
C GLU A 116 10.64 -4.14 -0.67
N ILE A 117 11.37 -5.21 -0.31
CA ILE A 117 10.81 -6.28 0.53
C ILE A 117 10.47 -5.78 1.92
N LYS A 118 11.29 -4.90 2.52
CA LYS A 118 10.99 -4.33 3.84
C LYS A 118 9.74 -3.46 3.81
N GLU A 119 9.57 -2.63 2.79
CA GLU A 119 8.37 -1.80 2.62
C GLU A 119 7.12 -2.68 2.46
N ALA A 120 7.17 -3.71 1.61
CA ALA A 120 6.04 -4.65 1.45
C ALA A 120 5.63 -5.32 2.78
N LEU A 121 6.61 -5.76 3.57
CA LEU A 121 6.36 -6.39 4.87
C LEU A 121 5.90 -5.39 5.93
N ALA A 122 6.39 -4.15 5.88
CA ALA A 122 5.96 -3.07 6.77
C ALA A 122 4.49 -2.71 6.50
N GLU A 123 4.11 -2.49 5.24
CA GLU A 123 2.71 -2.19 4.87
C GLU A 123 1.75 -3.32 5.29
N LEU A 124 2.13 -4.58 5.06
CA LEU A 124 1.37 -5.75 5.54
C LEU A 124 1.23 -5.71 7.08
N GLY A 125 2.34 -5.53 7.79
CA GLY A 125 2.37 -5.51 9.24
C GLY A 125 1.53 -4.39 9.83
N GLU A 126 1.66 -3.17 9.31
CA GLU A 126 0.90 -1.98 9.74
C GLU A 126 -0.59 -2.15 9.49
N PHE A 127 -0.98 -2.68 8.33
CA PHE A 127 -2.39 -2.94 8.02
C PHE A 127 -3.00 -3.92 9.03
N TYR A 128 -2.38 -5.08 9.24
CA TYR A 128 -2.93 -6.08 10.15
C TYR A 128 -2.83 -5.69 11.63
N LEU A 129 -1.88 -4.84 11.99
CA LEU A 129 -1.80 -4.24 13.32
C LEU A 129 -2.96 -3.27 13.56
N ALA A 130 -3.32 -2.45 12.56
CA ALA A 130 -4.36 -1.43 12.68
C ALA A 130 -5.78 -2.01 12.58
N TYR A 131 -6.01 -2.94 11.66
CA TYR A 131 -7.36 -3.43 11.33
C TYR A 131 -7.62 -4.87 11.81
N GLY A 132 -6.61 -5.58 12.31
CA GLY A 132 -6.71 -6.95 12.80
C GLY A 132 -6.43 -8.02 11.73
N GLN A 133 -5.92 -9.17 12.18
CA GLN A 133 -5.35 -10.23 11.32
C GLN A 133 -6.32 -10.92 10.37
N ARG A 134 -7.64 -10.79 10.59
CA ARG A 134 -8.68 -11.41 9.74
C ARG A 134 -9.31 -10.43 8.75
N THR A 135 -8.85 -9.18 8.77
CA THR A 135 -9.37 -8.14 7.88
C THR A 135 -8.74 -8.28 6.51
N LYS A 136 -9.57 -8.33 5.47
CA LYS A 136 -9.10 -8.40 4.09
C LYS A 136 -8.36 -7.13 3.69
N LEU A 137 -7.31 -7.27 2.87
CA LEU A 137 -6.57 -6.12 2.35
C LEU A 137 -7.47 -5.24 1.49
N THR A 138 -7.40 -3.93 1.74
CA THR A 138 -8.07 -2.96 0.87
C THR A 138 -7.35 -2.93 -0.50
N PRO A 139 -8.06 -2.63 -1.61
CA PRO A 139 -7.44 -2.53 -2.92
C PRO A 139 -6.19 -1.65 -3.01
N PRO A 140 -6.13 -0.43 -2.41
CA PRO A 140 -4.93 0.41 -2.50
C PRO A 140 -3.73 -0.19 -1.77
N VAL A 141 -3.94 -0.78 -0.58
CA VAL A 141 -2.85 -1.42 0.19
C VAL A 141 -2.34 -2.65 -0.55
N ARG A 142 -3.26 -3.48 -1.06
CA ARG A 142 -2.91 -4.64 -1.89
C ARG A 142 -2.04 -4.26 -3.08
N GLU A 143 -2.47 -3.28 -3.88
CA GLU A 143 -1.74 -2.85 -5.07
C GLU A 143 -0.36 -2.30 -4.71
N SER A 144 -0.25 -1.57 -3.59
CA SER A 144 1.02 -1.05 -3.09
C SER A 144 1.99 -2.18 -2.74
N ILE A 145 1.55 -3.17 -1.98
CA ILE A 145 2.35 -4.35 -1.62
C ILE A 145 2.81 -5.10 -2.88
N LEU A 146 1.89 -5.40 -3.81
CA LEU A 146 2.21 -6.11 -5.05
C LEU A 146 3.24 -5.35 -5.90
N ARG A 147 3.14 -4.01 -5.95
CA ARG A 147 4.12 -3.16 -6.63
C ARG A 147 5.51 -3.30 -6.02
N HIS A 148 5.63 -3.26 -4.69
CA HIS A 148 6.91 -3.46 -3.99
C HIS A 148 7.50 -4.85 -4.26
N LEU A 149 6.68 -5.90 -4.17
CA LEU A 149 7.13 -7.27 -4.46
C LEU A 149 7.61 -7.45 -5.90
N LYS A 150 6.93 -6.82 -6.86
CA LYS A 150 7.31 -6.81 -8.28
C LYS A 150 8.59 -6.01 -8.52
N ALA A 151 8.74 -4.85 -7.89
CA ALA A 151 9.95 -4.05 -7.97
C ALA A 151 11.17 -4.81 -7.43
N ALA A 152 11.02 -5.45 -6.27
CA ALA A 152 12.06 -6.32 -5.69
C ALA A 152 12.45 -7.46 -6.65
N ARG A 153 11.46 -8.08 -7.31
CA ARG A 153 11.71 -9.17 -8.27
C ARG A 153 12.41 -8.67 -9.52
N ALA A 154 12.01 -7.53 -10.07
CA ALA A 154 12.57 -6.95 -11.28
C ALA A 154 14.00 -6.43 -11.09
N ALA A 155 14.37 -6.04 -9.87
CA ALA A 155 15.71 -5.57 -9.56
C ALA A 155 16.72 -6.69 -9.25
N LEU A 156 16.29 -7.96 -9.24
CA LEU A 156 17.24 -9.07 -9.14
C LEU A 156 18.04 -9.19 -10.43
N PRO A 157 19.36 -9.44 -10.35
CA PRO A 157 20.14 -9.73 -11.54
C PRO A 157 19.63 -11.02 -12.18
N GLU A 158 19.56 -11.03 -13.51
CA GLU A 158 19.34 -12.26 -14.28
C GLU A 158 20.42 -13.27 -13.86
N GLU A 159 20.00 -14.49 -13.51
CA GLU A 159 20.96 -15.52 -13.19
C GLU A 159 21.68 -15.86 -14.50
N GLU A 160 22.87 -15.31 -14.71
CA GLU A 160 23.82 -15.85 -15.68
C GLU A 160 23.84 -17.37 -15.47
N GLY A 161 23.39 -18.07 -16.51
CA GLY A 161 23.25 -19.52 -16.50
C GLY A 161 24.51 -20.16 -15.95
N GLY A 162 24.33 -21.31 -15.29
CA GLY A 162 25.44 -22.13 -14.84
C GLY A 162 26.25 -22.68 -16.02
N ASP A 163 27.03 -21.85 -16.69
CA ASP A 163 28.07 -22.21 -17.63
C ASP A 163 29.42 -22.15 -16.92
N SER A 164 29.63 -23.14 -16.07
CA SER A 164 30.97 -23.68 -15.86
C SER A 164 30.87 -25.11 -15.36
N LYS A 165 30.05 -25.92 -16.05
CA LYS A 165 30.32 -27.36 -16.09
C LYS A 165 31.52 -27.54 -17.00
N VAL A 166 32.70 -27.29 -16.43
CA VAL A 166 33.96 -27.96 -16.75
C VAL A 166 34.16 -28.24 -18.25
N LEU A 167 34.69 -27.24 -18.95
CA LEU A 167 35.68 -27.50 -20.00
C LEU A 167 36.92 -28.12 -19.35
N GLY A 168 36.76 -29.35 -18.85
CA GLY A 168 37.83 -30.24 -18.48
C GLY A 168 38.20 -31.03 -19.72
N LEU A 169 39.04 -30.42 -20.56
CA LEU A 169 39.94 -31.15 -21.43
C LEU A 169 40.74 -32.12 -20.55
N PHE A 170 40.42 -33.41 -20.58
CA PHE A 170 41.34 -34.54 -20.32
C PHE A 170 40.77 -35.79 -20.99
#